data_AF-A0A6G2D9U2-F1
#
_entry.id   AF-A0A6G2D9U2-F1
#
_cell.length_a   1.000
_cell.length_b   1.000
_cell.length_c   1.000
_cell.angle_alpha   90.00
_cell.angle_beta   90.00
_cell.angle_gamma   90.00
#
_symmetry.space_group_name_H-M   'P 1'
#
loop_
_entity.id
_entity.type
_entity.pdbx_description
1 polymer ?
#
loop_
_entity_poly.entity_id
_entity_poly.type
_entity_poly.pdbx_seq_one_letter_code
_entity_poly.pdbx_strand_id
1 'polypeptide(L)'
;MNKPTILRLIKYLSISFLSLVIAAIVLGGGVFFYYVSKAPSLSESKLVATTSSKIYDNKNQLIADLGSERRVNAQANDIPTDLVKAIVSIEDHRFFDHRGIDTIRILGAFLRN
;
A
#
# COMPACT_ATOMS: atom_id res chain seq x y z
N MET A 1 11.21 -27.36 42.82
CA MET A 1 9.82 -26.93 42.55
C MET A 1 9.02 -28.16 42.13
N ASN A 2 7.85 -28.42 42.72
CA ASN A 2 7.13 -29.67 42.48
C ASN A 2 6.55 -29.70 41.04
N LYS A 3 6.61 -30.85 40.36
CA LYS A 3 6.03 -31.05 39.02
C LYS A 3 4.61 -30.46 38.84
N PRO A 4 3.67 -30.59 39.82
CA PRO A 4 2.34 -29.97 39.71
C PRO A 4 2.35 -28.43 39.79
N THR A 5 3.29 -27.80 40.52
CA THR A 5 3.34 -26.33 40.59
C THR A 5 3.93 -25.72 39.32
N ILE A 6 4.92 -26.40 38.71
CA ILE A 6 5.47 -26.02 37.39
C ILE A 6 4.37 -26.06 36.32
N LEU A 7 3.58 -27.13 36.25
CA LEU A 7 2.50 -27.27 35.27
C LEU A 7 1.41 -26.19 35.42
N ARG A 8 1.08 -25.82 36.66
CA ARG A 8 0.14 -24.72 36.93
C ARG A 8 0.70 -23.37 36.46
N LEU A 9 1.98 -23.10 36.72
CA LEU A 9 2.61 -21.86 36.28
C LEU A 9 2.63 -21.74 34.75
N ILE A 10 3.04 -22.82 34.05
CA ILE A 10 3.02 -22.87 32.58
C ILE A 10 1.61 -22.62 32.05
N LYS A 11 0.58 -23.26 32.63
CA LYS A 11 -0.82 -23.06 32.24
C LYS A 11 -1.23 -21.59 32.31
N TYR A 12 -0.95 -20.89 33.42
CA TYR A 12 -1.32 -19.49 33.58
C TYR A 12 -0.54 -18.57 32.64
N LEU A 13 0.76 -18.84 32.42
CA LEU A 13 1.57 -18.09 31.45
C LEU A 13 1.04 -18.27 30.03
N SER A 14 0.70 -19.49 29.61
CA SER A 14 0.11 -19.75 28.29
C SER A 14 -1.24 -19.07 28.11
N ILE A 15 -2.11 -19.09 29.13
CA ILE A 15 -3.40 -18.39 29.09
C ILE A 15 -3.17 -16.87 28.97
N SER A 16 -2.30 -16.30 29.80
CA SER A 16 -1.99 -14.87 29.76
C SER A 16 -1.43 -14.44 28.40
N PHE A 17 -0.50 -15.21 27.84
CA PHE A 17 0.03 -14.96 26.51
C PHE A 17 -1.06 -15.02 25.43
N LEU A 18 -1.90 -16.05 25.44
CA LEU A 18 -3.00 -16.18 24.49
C LEU A 18 -4.00 -15.01 24.61
N SER A 19 -4.34 -14.59 25.83
CA SER A 19 -5.20 -13.43 26.07
C SER A 19 -4.60 -12.14 25.52
N LEU A 20 -3.29 -11.93 25.66
CA LEU A 20 -2.59 -10.77 25.09
C LEU A 20 -2.62 -10.79 23.55
N VAL A 21 -2.38 -11.95 22.94
CA VAL A 21 -2.46 -12.10 21.47
C VAL A 21 -3.86 -11.79 20.96
N ILE A 22 -4.90 -12.32 21.62
CA ILE A 22 -6.29 -12.04 21.25
C ILE A 22 -6.59 -10.54 21.40
N ALA A 23 -6.20 -9.93 22.52
CA ALA A 23 -6.40 -8.50 22.74
C ALA A 23 -5.71 -7.66 21.65
N ALA A 24 -4.47 -8.01 21.27
CA ALA A 24 -3.75 -7.33 20.20
C ALA A 24 -4.45 -7.46 18.83
N ILE A 25 -4.97 -8.65 18.50
CA ILE A 25 -5.72 -8.87 17.25
C ILE A 25 -7.03 -8.06 17.26
N VAL A 26 -7.77 -8.06 18.38
CA VAL A 26 -9.03 -7.32 18.49
C VAL A 26 -8.79 -5.81 18.38
N LEU A 27 -7.78 -5.28 19.08
CA LEU A 27 -7.42 -3.87 19.01
C LEU A 27 -6.92 -3.48 17.62
N GLY A 28 -5.96 -4.24 17.06
CA GLY A 28 -5.42 -3.99 15.73
C GLY A 28 -6.48 -4.10 14.63
N GLY A 29 -7.31 -5.13 14.70
CA GLY A 29 -8.45 -5.32 13.80
C GLY A 29 -9.48 -4.20 13.94
N GLY A 30 -9.80 -3.80 15.16
CA GLY A 30 -10.72 -2.67 15.42
C GLY A 30 -10.21 -1.36 14.81
N VAL A 31 -8.93 -1.05 14.99
CA VAL A 31 -8.29 0.12 14.36
C VAL A 31 -8.34 0.01 12.83
N PHE A 32 -7.99 -1.14 12.28
CA PHE A 32 -8.04 -1.39 10.84
C PHE A 32 -9.45 -1.15 10.27
N PHE A 33 -10.49 -1.77 10.84
CA PHE A 33 -11.86 -1.61 10.39
C PHE A 33 -12.37 -0.17 10.57
N TYR A 34 -11.95 0.52 11.62
CA TYR A 34 -12.28 1.93 11.81
C TYR A 34 -11.76 2.78 10.65
N TYR A 35 -10.51 2.59 10.23
CA TYR A 35 -9.96 3.33 9.08
C TYR A 35 -10.58 2.91 7.75
N VAL A 36 -10.78 1.60 7.52
CA VAL A 36 -11.42 1.10 6.29
C VAL A 36 -12.84 1.64 6.15
N SER A 37 -13.63 1.69 7.23
CA SER A 37 -15.00 2.20 7.18
C SER A 37 -15.08 3.70 6.89
N LYS A 38 -14.01 4.45 7.18
CA LYS A 38 -13.89 5.89 6.89
C LYS A 38 -13.21 6.17 5.55
N ALA A 39 -12.70 5.15 4.86
CA ALA A 39 -12.02 5.35 3.60
C ALA A 39 -13.01 5.92 2.56
N PRO A 40 -12.61 6.95 1.80
CA PRO A 40 -13.46 7.49 0.76
C PRO A 40 -13.71 6.45 -0.34
N SER A 41 -14.87 6.53 -0.99
CA SER A 41 -15.12 5.72 -2.18
C SER A 41 -14.11 6.04 -3.29
N LEU A 42 -13.55 4.97 -3.85
CA LEU A 42 -12.65 5.04 -4.98
C LEU A 42 -13.48 5.27 -6.26
N SER A 43 -13.13 6.31 -7.02
CA SER A 43 -13.68 6.53 -8.36
C SER A 43 -12.53 6.78 -9.32
N GLU A 44 -12.61 6.22 -10.52
CA GLU A 44 -11.58 6.37 -11.55
C GLU A 44 -11.30 7.85 -11.86
N SER A 45 -12.33 8.68 -11.86
CA SER A 45 -12.22 10.13 -12.05
C SER A 45 -11.31 10.84 -11.05
N LYS A 46 -11.17 10.31 -9.82
CA LYS A 46 -10.26 10.84 -8.80
C LYS A 46 -8.82 10.38 -8.98
N LEU A 47 -8.59 9.37 -9.82
CA LEU A 47 -7.26 8.83 -10.13
C LEU A 47 -6.67 9.48 -11.39
N VAL A 48 -7.48 10.17 -12.20
CA VAL A 48 -7.01 10.90 -13.37
C VAL A 48 -6.28 12.16 -12.93
N ALA A 49 -5.03 12.31 -13.38
CA ALA A 49 -4.25 13.50 -13.09
C ALA A 49 -4.80 14.73 -13.82
N THR A 50 -4.77 15.87 -13.15
CA THR A 50 -5.03 17.16 -13.79
C THR A 50 -3.92 17.45 -14.81
N THR A 51 -4.32 17.61 -16.07
CA THR A 51 -3.42 17.95 -17.18
C THR A 51 -3.39 19.45 -17.41
N SER A 52 -2.26 19.94 -17.92
CA SER A 52 -2.10 21.34 -18.31
C SER A 52 -2.83 21.65 -19.62
N SER A 53 -3.21 22.92 -19.78
CA SER A 53 -3.85 23.44 -20.99
C SER A 53 -2.80 23.84 -22.02
N LYS A 54 -2.89 23.29 -23.23
CA LYS A 54 -1.95 23.55 -24.32
C LYS A 54 -2.53 24.57 -25.31
N ILE A 55 -1.79 25.64 -25.58
CA ILE A 55 -2.15 26.68 -26.54
C ILE A 55 -1.31 26.50 -27.80
N TYR A 56 -1.97 26.42 -28.96
CA TYR A 56 -1.33 26.26 -30.26
C TYR A 56 -1.58 27.46 -31.17
N ASP A 57 -0.65 27.73 -32.08
CA ASP A 57 -0.83 28.75 -33.13
C ASP A 57 -1.66 28.23 -34.31
N ASN A 58 -1.87 29.09 -35.32
CA ASN A 58 -2.60 28.75 -36.53
C ASN A 58 -1.90 27.71 -37.43
N LYS A 59 -0.64 27.36 -37.15
CA LYS A 59 0.16 26.31 -37.79
C LYS A 59 0.25 25.06 -36.91
N ASN A 60 -0.54 24.98 -35.84
CA ASN A 60 -0.56 23.89 -34.87
C ASN A 60 0.77 23.71 -34.10
N GLN A 61 1.56 24.78 -33.94
CA GLN A 61 2.77 24.79 -33.11
C GLN A 61 2.42 25.17 -31.67
N LEU A 62 2.95 24.41 -30.71
CA LEU A 62 2.72 24.66 -29.29
C LEU A 62 3.39 25.98 -28.88
N ILE A 63 2.59 26.94 -28.40
CA ILE A 63 3.07 28.25 -27.93
C ILE A 63 3.26 28.23 -26.41
N ALA A 64 2.32 27.62 -25.68
CA ALA A 64 2.33 27.62 -24.23
C ALA A 64 1.68 26.36 -23.64
N ASP A 65 2.20 25.94 -22.50
CA ASP A 65 1.67 24.85 -21.70
C ASP A 65 1.35 25.38 -20.28
N LEU A 66 0.07 25.63 -20.04
CA LEU A 66 -0.43 26.35 -18.87
C LEU A 66 -1.02 25.38 -17.85
N GLY A 67 -0.33 25.22 -16.73
CA GLY A 67 -0.79 24.43 -15.58
C GLY A 67 0.20 24.55 -14.44
N SER A 68 -0.22 24.20 -13.23
CA SER A 68 0.69 24.10 -12.08
C SER A 68 1.78 23.05 -12.34
N GLU A 69 1.45 22.03 -13.12
CA GLU A 69 2.32 20.92 -13.45
C GLU A 69 2.14 20.53 -14.91
N ARG A 70 3.24 20.12 -15.56
CA ARG A 70 3.24 19.68 -16.95
C ARG A 70 2.99 18.18 -17.01
N ARG A 71 1.71 17.79 -17.10
CA ARG A 71 1.29 16.39 -17.13
C ARG A 71 0.57 16.04 -18.43
N VAL A 72 0.81 14.82 -18.90
CA VAL A 72 0.07 14.19 -19.98
C VAL A 72 -0.40 12.83 -19.47
N ASN A 73 -1.69 12.56 -19.61
CA ASN A 73 -2.23 11.24 -19.30
C ASN A 73 -1.82 10.27 -20.42
N ALA A 74 -1.21 9.15 -20.04
CA ALA A 74 -0.84 8.07 -20.94
C ALA A 74 -1.66 6.83 -20.61
N GLN A 75 -2.07 6.08 -21.63
CA GLN A 75 -2.70 4.78 -21.42
C GLN A 75 -1.62 3.72 -21.15
N ALA A 76 -1.97 2.64 -20.47
CA ALA A 76 -0.99 1.61 -20.10
C ALA A 76 -0.30 0.96 -21.32
N ASN A 77 -1.00 0.87 -22.46
CA ASN A 77 -0.48 0.37 -23.73
C ASN A 77 0.47 1.35 -24.44
N ASP A 78 0.46 2.63 -24.07
CA ASP A 78 1.40 3.63 -24.58
C ASP A 78 2.77 3.54 -23.88
N ILE A 79 2.86 2.80 -22.77
CA ILE A 79 4.06 2.71 -21.94
C ILE A 79 4.90 1.49 -22.38
N PRO A 80 6.18 1.69 -22.76
CA PRO A 80 7.06 0.58 -23.10
C PRO A 80 7.20 -0.42 -21.95
N THR A 81 7.12 -1.71 -22.24
CA THR A 81 7.20 -2.76 -21.22
C THR A 81 8.53 -2.72 -20.46
N ASP A 82 9.63 -2.33 -21.12
CA ASP A 82 10.93 -2.21 -20.45
C ASP A 82 10.96 -1.06 -19.44
N LEU A 83 10.22 0.03 -19.68
CA LEU A 83 10.05 1.10 -18.71
C LEU A 83 9.24 0.61 -17.49
N VAL A 84 8.14 -0.12 -17.72
CA VAL A 84 7.37 -0.73 -16.63
C VAL A 84 8.25 -1.65 -15.78
N LYS A 85 9.02 -2.54 -16.41
CA LYS A 85 9.94 -3.44 -15.72
C LYS A 85 11.02 -2.69 -14.94
N ALA A 86 11.61 -1.64 -15.53
CA ALA A 86 12.63 -0.84 -14.86
C ALA A 86 12.10 -0.20 -13.58
N ILE A 87 10.94 0.48 -13.64
CA ILE A 87 10.33 1.13 -12.48
C ILE A 87 9.93 0.10 -11.41
N VAL A 88 9.21 -0.94 -11.81
CA VAL A 88 8.74 -1.99 -10.89
C VAL A 88 9.93 -2.67 -10.21
N SER A 89 11.04 -2.93 -10.92
CA SER A 89 12.22 -3.57 -10.30
C SER A 89 12.85 -2.77 -9.15
N ILE A 90 12.74 -1.44 -9.17
CA ILE A 90 13.34 -0.54 -8.18
C ILE A 90 12.36 -0.27 -7.03
N GLU A 91 11.10 0.08 -7.34
CA GLU A 91 10.12 0.53 -6.35
C GLU A 91 9.42 -0.65 -5.66
N ASP A 92 9.04 -1.68 -6.43
CA ASP A 92 8.28 -2.82 -5.94
C ASP A 92 8.44 -4.03 -6.87
N HIS A 93 9.55 -4.75 -6.76
CA HIS A 93 9.87 -5.87 -7.67
C HIS A 93 8.82 -6.99 -7.70
N ARG A 94 7.90 -7.04 -6.73
CA ARG A 94 6.81 -8.01 -6.59
C ARG A 94 5.43 -7.40 -6.82
N PHE A 95 5.36 -6.21 -7.41
CA PHE A 95 4.13 -5.47 -7.66
C PHE A 95 3.03 -6.35 -8.29
N PHE A 96 3.39 -7.15 -9.30
CA PHE A 96 2.46 -8.03 -10.02
C PHE A 96 2.18 -9.37 -9.33
N ASP A 97 2.95 -9.72 -8.30
CA ASP A 97 2.83 -11.00 -7.58
C ASP A 97 1.87 -10.90 -6.38
N HIS A 98 1.41 -9.69 -6.03
CA HIS A 98 0.56 -9.45 -4.89
C HIS A 98 -0.65 -8.55 -5.20
N ARG A 99 -1.68 -8.63 -4.36
CA ARG A 99 -2.94 -7.87 -4.52
C ARG A 99 -2.93 -6.54 -3.75
N GLY A 100 -1.81 -5.83 -3.79
CA GLY A 100 -1.63 -4.51 -3.18
C GLY A 100 -1.04 -4.50 -1.76
N ILE A 101 -1.04 -5.64 -1.05
CA ILE A 101 -0.35 -5.77 0.24
C ILE A 101 0.76 -6.80 0.12
N ASP A 102 2.01 -6.34 0.21
CA ASP A 102 3.18 -7.21 0.27
C ASP A 102 3.46 -7.66 1.71
N THR A 103 2.89 -8.80 2.11
CA THR A 103 3.08 -9.36 3.46
C THR A 103 4.52 -9.81 3.74
N ILE A 104 5.23 -10.31 2.72
CA ILE A 104 6.62 -10.76 2.84
C ILE A 104 7.53 -9.56 3.10
N ARG A 105 7.37 -8.45 2.36
CA ARG A 105 8.15 -7.22 2.55
C ARG A 105 7.82 -6.57 3.90
N ILE A 106 6.55 -6.54 4.31
CA ILE A 106 6.13 -6.00 5.60
C ILE A 106 6.74 -6.79 6.76
N LEU A 107 6.62 -8.12 6.76
CA LEU A 107 7.20 -8.95 7.82
C LEU A 107 8.73 -8.87 7.82
N GLY A 108 9.35 -8.89 6.65
CA GLY A 108 10.79 -8.73 6.49
C GLY A 108 11.30 -7.39 7.03
N ALA A 109 10.56 -6.30 6.80
CA ALA A 109 10.89 -4.98 7.35
C ALA A 109 10.71 -4.91 8.87
N PHE A 110 9.67 -5.54 9.41
CA PHE A 110 9.43 -5.60 10.87
C PHE A 110 10.54 -6.36 11.61
N LEU A 111 11.08 -7.43 11.02
CA LEU A 111 12.15 -8.23 11.64
C LEU A 111 13.55 -7.59 11.54
N ARG A 112 13.73 -6.61 10.65
CA ARG A 112 15.02 -5.98 10.35
C ARG A 112 15.13 -4.52 10.82
N ASN A 113 14.04 -3.95 11.32
CA ASN A 113 14.02 -2.68 12.08
C ASN A 113 14.06 -2.98 13.58
#